data_AF-A0AAX2M2J8-F1
#
_entry.id   AF-A0AAX2M2J8-F1
#
_cell.length_a   1.000
_cell.length_b   1.000
_cell.length_c   1.000
_cell.angle_alpha   90.00
_cell.angle_beta   90.00
_cell.angle_gamma   90.00
#
_symmetry.space_group_name_H-M   'P 1'
#
loop_
_entity.id
_entity.type
_entity.pdbx_description
1 polymer ?
#
loop_
_entity_poly.entity_id
_entity_poly.type
_entity_poly.pdbx_seq_one_letter_code
_entity_poly.pdbx_strand_id
1 'polypeptide(L)'
;MAYRYDKDLEFLKELSSPELDELVKILTHDKDGKVRFAEELTNNDLYKKHYPDHKEYIELILEEFQKFGGNSILNIFRGGGVLYNEILRDVAKKLM
;
A
#
# COMPACT_ATOMS: atom_id res chain seq x y z
N MET A 1 -7.44 -9.14 1.01
CA MET A 1 -7.93 -8.97 2.40
C MET A 1 -8.30 -7.51 2.54
N ALA A 2 -9.58 -7.18 2.66
CA ALA A 2 -10.01 -5.78 2.66
C ALA A 2 -9.24 -4.92 3.68
N TYR A 3 -9.07 -3.63 3.36
CA TYR A 3 -8.43 -2.65 4.22
C TYR A 3 -8.88 -2.78 5.69
N ARG A 4 -7.91 -2.87 6.60
CA ARG A 4 -8.16 -2.84 8.04
C ARG A 4 -8.06 -1.39 8.50
N TYR A 5 -9.16 -0.84 8.99
CA TYR A 5 -9.20 0.53 9.52
C TYR A 5 -7.99 0.85 10.41
N ASP A 6 -7.27 1.88 10.02
CA ASP A 6 -6.08 2.38 10.68
C ASP A 6 -6.12 3.91 10.68
N LYS A 7 -6.41 4.46 11.85
CA LYS A 7 -6.52 5.91 12.07
C LYS A 7 -5.28 6.66 11.59
N ASP A 8 -4.09 6.07 11.73
CA ASP A 8 -2.83 6.72 11.37
C ASP A 8 -2.56 6.66 9.86
N LEU A 9 -3.34 5.86 9.10
CA LEU A 9 -3.26 5.72 7.65
C LEU A 9 -4.37 6.50 6.91
N GLU A 10 -5.46 6.85 7.60
CA GLU A 10 -6.63 7.54 7.01
C GLU A 10 -6.28 8.87 6.31
N PHE A 11 -5.19 9.55 6.69
CA PHE A 11 -4.79 10.80 6.04
C PHE A 11 -4.53 10.66 4.53
N LEU A 12 -4.20 9.45 4.06
CA LEU A 12 -4.06 9.17 2.62
C LEU A 12 -5.37 9.39 1.84
N LYS A 13 -6.52 9.31 2.53
CA LYS A 13 -7.83 9.62 1.94
C LYS A 13 -8.07 11.12 1.74
N GLU A 14 -7.23 11.99 2.27
CA GLU A 14 -7.30 13.44 2.02
C GLU A 14 -6.43 13.86 0.83
N LEU A 15 -5.46 13.03 0.42
CA LEU A 15 -4.57 13.30 -0.70
C LEU A 15 -5.31 13.25 -2.04
N SER A 16 -4.92 14.11 -2.97
CA SER A 16 -5.36 14.09 -4.37
C SER A 16 -4.74 12.91 -5.14
N SER A 17 -5.32 12.54 -6.28
CA SER A 17 -4.78 11.46 -7.11
C SER A 17 -3.30 11.70 -7.47
N PRO A 18 -2.88 12.88 -7.97
CA PRO A 18 -1.46 13.13 -8.26
C PRO A 18 -0.51 13.01 -7.07
N GLU A 19 -0.97 13.29 -5.85
CA GLU A 19 -0.16 13.11 -4.63
C GLU A 19 0.02 11.64 -4.25
N LEU A 20 -0.85 10.76 -4.74
CA LEU A 20 -0.81 9.32 -4.51
C LEU A 20 0.00 8.56 -5.59
N ASP A 21 0.25 9.16 -6.75
CA ASP A 21 0.94 8.52 -7.89
C ASP A 21 2.21 7.79 -7.48
N GLU A 22 3.11 8.48 -6.76
CA GLU A 22 4.41 7.91 -6.38
C GLU A 22 4.25 6.77 -5.36
N LEU A 23 3.30 6.89 -4.43
CA LEU A 23 3.00 5.83 -3.48
C LEU A 23 2.49 4.59 -4.23
N VAL A 24 1.53 4.76 -5.12
CA VAL A 24 0.95 3.66 -5.92
C VAL A 24 2.04 2.99 -6.75
N LYS A 25 2.94 3.77 -7.34
CA LYS A 25 4.09 3.24 -8.08
C LYS A 25 5.03 2.43 -7.19
N ILE A 26 5.36 2.89 -5.98
CA ILE A 26 6.21 2.14 -5.02
C ILE A 26 5.56 0.80 -4.65
N LEU A 27 4.23 0.80 -4.43
CA LEU A 27 3.47 -0.39 -4.06
C LEU A 27 3.40 -1.40 -5.20
N THR A 28 3.33 -0.93 -6.45
CA THR A 28 3.07 -1.79 -7.62
C THR A 28 4.34 -2.17 -8.39
N HIS A 29 5.39 -1.36 -8.35
CA HIS A 29 6.60 -1.56 -9.15
C HIS A 29 7.87 -1.70 -8.29
N ASP A 30 8.84 -2.46 -8.79
CA ASP A 30 10.18 -2.52 -8.24
C ASP A 30 11.05 -1.35 -8.73
N LYS A 31 12.30 -1.31 -8.25
CA LYS A 31 13.28 -0.28 -8.61
C LYS A 31 13.63 -0.22 -10.10
N ASP A 32 13.40 -1.31 -10.82
CA ASP A 32 13.69 -1.45 -12.25
C ASP A 32 12.42 -1.16 -13.09
N GLY A 33 11.34 -0.73 -12.45
CA GLY A 33 10.06 -0.40 -13.09
C GLY A 33 9.24 -1.61 -13.50
N LYS A 34 9.53 -2.81 -12.98
CA LYS A 34 8.73 -4.00 -13.24
C LYS A 34 7.62 -4.13 -12.20
N VAL A 35 6.44 -4.54 -12.64
CA VAL A 35 5.32 -4.86 -11.74
C VAL A 35 5.77 -5.95 -10.77
N ARG A 36 5.52 -5.75 -9.48
CA ARG A 36 5.89 -6.69 -8.42
C ARG A 36 5.06 -7.96 -8.57
N PHE A 37 5.65 -9.13 -8.35
CA PHE A 37 4.92 -10.39 -8.49
C PHE A 37 3.87 -10.61 -7.38
N ALA A 38 4.10 -10.03 -6.20
CA ALA A 38 3.28 -10.26 -5.01
C ALA A 38 2.22 -9.19 -4.75
N GLU A 39 2.09 -8.17 -5.61
CA GLU A 39 1.07 -7.12 -5.45
C GLU A 39 -0.25 -7.54 -6.09
N GLU A 40 -1.38 -7.13 -5.48
CA GLU A 40 -2.73 -7.48 -5.96
C GLU A 40 -3.47 -6.27 -6.56
N LEU A 41 -2.92 -5.06 -6.43
CA LEU A 41 -3.53 -3.80 -6.80
C LEU A 41 -3.70 -3.65 -8.32
N THR A 42 -2.67 -3.90 -9.14
CA THR A 42 -2.77 -3.71 -10.60
C THR A 42 -3.66 -4.74 -11.27
N ASN A 43 -3.87 -5.89 -10.63
CA ASN A 43 -4.75 -6.94 -11.12
C ASN A 43 -6.24 -6.66 -10.84
N ASN A 44 -6.56 -5.70 -9.95
CA ASN A 44 -7.92 -5.38 -9.56
C ASN A 44 -8.69 -4.60 -10.66
N ASP A 45 -9.96 -4.95 -10.86
CA ASP A 45 -10.81 -4.32 -11.88
C ASP A 45 -11.10 -2.85 -11.59
N LEU A 46 -11.21 -2.44 -10.32
CA LEU A 46 -11.41 -1.02 -9.96
C LEU A 46 -10.17 -0.20 -10.31
N TYR A 47 -8.97 -0.72 -10.02
CA TYR A 47 -7.72 -0.09 -10.43
C TYR A 47 -7.69 0.10 -11.95
N LYS A 48 -7.91 -0.98 -12.71
CA LYS A 48 -7.89 -0.94 -14.19
C LYS A 48 -8.90 0.04 -14.78
N LYS A 49 -10.07 0.16 -14.16
CA LYS A 49 -11.16 1.02 -14.64
C LYS A 49 -10.92 2.50 -14.34
N HIS A 50 -10.34 2.81 -13.18
CA HIS A 50 -10.28 4.18 -12.68
C HIS A 50 -8.89 4.80 -12.74
N TYR A 51 -7.81 4.04 -12.94
CA TYR A 51 -6.47 4.61 -13.08
C TYR A 51 -6.41 5.67 -14.22
N PRO A 52 -5.83 6.86 -13.99
CA PRO A 52 -5.05 7.29 -12.81
C PRO A 52 -5.83 7.99 -11.70
N ASP A 53 -7.17 7.94 -11.67
CA ASP A 53 -7.98 8.53 -10.60
C ASP A 53 -7.99 7.67 -9.33
N HIS A 54 -6.92 7.80 -8.55
CA HIS A 54 -6.65 7.03 -7.32
C HIS A 54 -7.73 7.15 -6.24
N LYS A 55 -8.54 8.22 -6.23
CA LYS A 55 -9.62 8.40 -5.23
C LYS A 55 -10.69 7.32 -5.32
N GLU A 56 -10.98 6.87 -6.53
CA GLU A 56 -12.04 5.89 -6.80
C GLU A 56 -11.72 4.48 -6.27
N TYR A 57 -10.46 4.22 -5.93
CA TYR A 57 -9.99 2.94 -5.40
C TYR A 57 -9.04 3.10 -4.22
N ILE A 58 -9.16 4.19 -3.45
CA ILE A 58 -8.26 4.50 -2.33
C ILE A 58 -8.18 3.37 -1.30
N GLU A 59 -9.30 2.70 -1.02
CA GLU A 59 -9.35 1.55 -0.11
C GLU A 59 -8.45 0.39 -0.57
N LEU A 60 -8.29 0.19 -1.88
CA LEU A 60 -7.36 -0.83 -2.42
C LEU A 60 -5.90 -0.40 -2.23
N ILE A 61 -5.60 0.90 -2.32
CA ILE A 61 -4.26 1.44 -2.06
C ILE A 61 -3.90 1.23 -0.59
N LEU A 62 -4.83 1.50 0.33
CA LEU A 62 -4.62 1.29 1.78
C LEU A 62 -4.42 -0.19 2.11
N GLU A 63 -5.21 -1.07 1.51
CA GLU A 63 -5.05 -2.52 1.61
C GLU A 63 -3.66 -2.96 1.13
N GLU A 64 -3.25 -2.54 -0.07
CA GLU A 64 -1.95 -2.89 -0.64
C GLU A 64 -0.80 -2.33 0.21
N PHE A 65 -0.94 -1.13 0.77
CA PHE A 65 0.04 -0.55 1.68
C PHE A 65 0.25 -1.40 2.94
N GLN A 66 -0.85 -1.83 3.59
CA GLN A 66 -0.78 -2.68 4.78
C GLN A 66 -0.16 -4.06 4.48
N LYS A 67 -0.33 -4.59 3.26
CA LYS A 67 0.33 -5.82 2.80
C LYS A 67 1.80 -5.59 2.47
N PHE A 68 2.13 -4.50 1.78
CA PHE A 68 3.49 -4.17 1.35
C PHE A 68 4.44 -4.02 2.53
N GLY A 69 3.98 -3.35 3.59
CA GLY A 69 4.70 -3.26 4.87
C GLY A 69 4.95 -4.65 5.48
N GLY A 70 3.95 -5.52 5.49
CA GLY A 70 4.09 -6.90 5.95
C GLY A 70 5.08 -7.74 5.13
N ASN A 71 4.97 -7.70 3.79
CA ASN A 71 5.79 -8.49 2.87
C ASN A 71 7.27 -8.06 2.85
N SER A 72 7.56 -6.78 3.05
CA SER A 72 8.95 -6.26 3.04
C SER A 72 9.61 -6.26 4.41
N ILE A 73 8.84 -6.25 5.50
CA ILE A 73 9.39 -6.05 6.84
C ILE A 73 9.67 -7.38 7.53
N LEU A 74 8.74 -8.32 7.61
CA LEU A 74 8.97 -9.62 8.26
C LEU A 74 7.94 -10.65 7.76
N ASN A 75 8.36 -11.89 7.47
CA ASN A 75 7.53 -13.07 7.16
C ASN A 75 6.48 -13.47 8.25
N ILE A 76 6.00 -12.57 9.10
CA ILE A 76 5.37 -12.83 10.40
C ILE A 76 4.35 -11.70 10.61
N PHE A 77 3.05 -11.87 10.36
CA PHE A 77 2.09 -12.30 11.38
C PHE A 77 0.80 -12.80 10.70
N ARG A 78 0.70 -14.12 10.50
CA ARG A 78 -0.52 -14.94 10.55
C ARG A 78 -1.87 -14.27 10.13
N GLY A 79 -1.95 -13.70 8.92
CA GLY A 79 -3.21 -13.51 8.19
C GLY A 79 -3.89 -12.13 8.25
N GLY A 80 -3.23 -11.06 8.70
CA GLY A 80 -3.79 -9.70 8.69
C GLY A 80 -2.77 -8.62 8.30
N GLY A 81 -3.25 -7.52 7.68
CA GLY A 81 -2.43 -6.35 7.35
C GLY A 81 -1.84 -5.65 8.59
N VAL A 82 -0.70 -4.99 8.41
CA VAL A 82 0.09 -4.34 9.48
C VAL A 82 -0.34 -2.88 9.63
N LEU A 83 -0.40 -2.37 10.87
CA LEU A 83 -0.73 -0.96 11.10
C LEU A 83 0.42 -0.03 10.65
N TYR A 84 0.08 1.17 10.21
CA TYR A 84 1.02 2.21 9.77
C TYR A 84 2.05 2.54 10.84
N ASN A 85 1.62 2.66 12.10
CA ASN A 85 2.54 2.93 13.20
C ASN A 85 3.57 1.80 13.45
N GLU A 86 3.21 0.55 13.17
CA GLU A 86 4.11 -0.61 13.25
C GLU A 86 5.10 -0.57 12.08
N ILE A 87 4.63 -0.30 10.86
CA ILE A 87 5.46 -0.10 9.68
C ILE A 87 6.51 0.99 9.95
N LEU A 88 6.10 2.15 10.47
CA LEU A 88 7.01 3.25 10.79
C LEU A 88 8.07 2.86 11.83
N ARG A 89 7.67 2.18 12.91
CA ARG A 89 8.61 1.74 13.95
C ARG A 89 9.63 0.77 13.40
N ASP A 90 9.23 -0.14 12.53
CA ASP A 90 10.14 -1.14 11.97
C ASP A 90 11.06 -0.56 10.90
N VAL A 91 10.58 0.38 10.08
CA VAL A 91 11.44 1.16 9.18
C VAL A 91 12.48 1.94 10.00
N ALA A 92 12.06 2.61 11.08
CA ALA A 92 12.98 3.34 11.95
C ALA A 92 14.06 2.42 12.54
N LYS A 93 13.71 1.22 13.01
CA LYS A 93 14.68 0.22 13.50
C LYS A 93 15.66 -0.25 12.43
N LYS A 94 15.25 -0.36 11.16
CA LYS A 94 16.12 -0.79 10.05
C LYS A 94 17.12 0.29 9.63
N LEU A 95 16.84 1.56 9.95
CA LEU A 95 17.70 2.70 9.62
C LEU A 95 18.68 3.06 10.75
N MET A 96 18.52 2.46 11.93
CA MET A 96 19.46 2.54 13.05
C MET A 96 20.50 1.43 12.96
#